data_AF-A0A1H1IP57-F1
#
_entry.id   AF-A0A1H1IP57-F1
#
_cell.length_a   1.000
_cell.length_b   1.000
_cell.length_c   1.000
_cell.angle_alpha   90.00
_cell.angle_beta   90.00
_cell.angle_gamma   90.00
#
_symmetry.space_group_name_H-M   'P 1'
#
loop_
_entity.id
_entity.type
_entity.pdbx_description
1 polymer ?
#
loop_
_entity_poly.entity_id
_entity_poly.type
_entity_poly.pdbx_seq_one_letter_code
_entity_poly.pdbx_strand_id
1 'polypeptide(L)'
;MLDAPKPRKEVGAAEAGRLHFFIAALLALGSPASARLLPGGPAVALSPCPSGYVLSGPYCSLSTPVQAPPAATLHYAPNANMVNGVYAPGAVGYNLADVDGIDQLNSLPAGIKGLMFLGQTAGDTSAFEAMVAPFVGKANLWGFYLADDPRISRVPPANLMAEADYIHAHFPGIKVFVTLYNEGQPLTPHYDFNPANTHIDFFGPPGYASQRSLTNGFDIGVVTAAVSAANAAGIPSAQIVPVYQAFGGVSPWTMLTVPQTEQIILAWRQLVPNPAFDYTYSWGLQPAFDTITLANSPQLQPVYAANNAGTPFPDPPAPVITVPTGTVVVSNPTISGTANSGYNVTISIDGVVAGPPVTATNNAWSFQAQALGNGSHSVTAVAADPTTGRNSVVSSPDSFTVALGPPPVPMIISPANGSSVFNPVTSRIGK
;
A
#
# COMPACT_ATOMS: atom_id res chain seq x y z
N MET A 1 -14.20 -35.10 -11.16
CA MET A 1 -14.74 -36.41 -10.76
C MET A 1 -13.57 -37.20 -10.23
N LEU A 2 -13.46 -37.34 -8.89
CA LEU A 2 -12.55 -38.22 -8.12
C LEU A 2 -11.04 -37.89 -8.29
N ASP A 3 -10.19 -37.68 -7.28
CA ASP A 3 -10.10 -38.29 -5.96
C ASP A 3 -9.34 -37.39 -4.96
N ALA A 4 -9.74 -37.46 -3.71
CA ALA A 4 -8.90 -37.41 -2.51
C ALA A 4 -9.31 -38.63 -1.64
N PRO A 5 -8.64 -39.03 -0.54
CA PRO A 5 -7.39 -38.57 0.09
C PRO A 5 -6.49 -39.74 0.60
N LYS A 6 -5.32 -39.45 1.21
CA LYS A 6 -4.95 -40.07 2.51
C LYS A 6 -3.79 -39.37 3.25
N PRO A 7 -3.89 -39.20 4.59
CA PRO A 7 -2.89 -38.55 5.43
C PRO A 7 -2.01 -39.56 6.20
N ARG A 8 -0.88 -39.07 6.75
CA ARG A 8 -0.07 -39.66 7.82
C ARG A 8 1.02 -38.64 8.20
N LYS A 9 1.49 -38.44 9.42
CA LYS A 9 1.08 -38.73 10.81
C LYS A 9 2.06 -37.88 11.66
N GLU A 10 1.57 -37.19 12.68
CA GLU A 10 2.42 -36.59 13.72
C GLU A 10 3.16 -37.64 14.55
N VAL A 11 4.27 -37.21 15.19
CA VAL A 11 4.69 -37.33 16.62
C VAL A 11 6.22 -37.14 16.62
N GLY A 12 6.88 -36.30 17.45
CA GLY A 12 6.47 -35.45 18.56
C GLY A 12 7.71 -34.93 19.32
N ALA A 13 7.43 -34.13 20.38
CA ALA A 13 8.30 -33.72 21.50
C ALA A 13 9.52 -32.83 21.18
N ALA A 14 10.02 -31.95 22.05
CA ALA A 14 9.59 -31.22 23.24
C ALA A 14 10.85 -30.45 23.64
N GLU A 15 10.79 -29.15 23.98
CA GLU A 15 11.61 -28.60 25.06
C GLU A 15 11.19 -27.18 25.43
N ALA A 16 10.93 -26.99 26.72
CA ALA A 16 10.73 -25.72 27.39
C ALA A 16 12.06 -25.30 28.04
N GLY A 17 12.40 -24.01 28.00
CA GLY A 17 13.62 -23.56 28.69
C GLY A 17 13.91 -22.06 28.69
N ARG A 18 13.52 -21.42 29.81
CA ARG A 18 14.26 -20.36 30.54
C ARG A 18 14.33 -18.91 30.01
N LEU A 19 13.41 -18.14 30.59
CA LEU A 19 13.54 -16.79 31.15
C LEU A 19 14.97 -16.45 31.69
N HIS A 20 15.55 -15.33 31.26
CA HIS A 20 16.59 -14.59 32.01
C HIS A 20 16.39 -13.07 31.89
N PHE A 21 16.31 -12.44 33.06
CA PHE A 21 16.33 -10.99 33.31
C PHE A 21 17.68 -10.38 32.91
N PHE A 22 17.66 -9.16 32.35
CA PHE A 22 18.75 -8.19 32.53
C PHE A 22 18.16 -6.78 32.72
N ILE A 23 18.37 -6.26 33.93
CA ILE A 23 18.24 -4.83 34.28
C ILE A 23 19.61 -4.21 34.05
N ALA A 24 19.68 -3.11 33.30
CA ALA A 24 20.79 -2.17 33.36
C ALA A 24 20.28 -0.74 33.13
N ALA A 25 20.39 0.08 34.17
CA ALA A 25 20.15 1.51 34.15
C ALA A 25 21.36 2.24 33.54
N LEU A 26 21.11 3.30 32.76
CA LEU A 26 22.12 4.34 32.52
C LEU A 26 21.47 5.73 32.52
N LEU A 27 22.22 6.68 33.08
CA LEU A 27 21.83 7.99 33.58
C LEU A 27 21.41 9.02 32.53
N ALA A 28 20.63 9.99 33.01
CA ALA A 28 20.17 11.20 32.35
C ALA A 28 21.29 12.24 32.08
N LEU A 29 21.17 12.95 30.95
CA LEU A 29 21.62 14.32 30.75
C LEU A 29 20.51 15.07 29.98
N GLY A 30 20.03 16.17 30.55
CA GLY A 30 18.79 16.84 30.13
C GLY A 30 18.94 18.03 29.17
N SER A 31 17.79 18.56 28.77
CA SER A 31 17.56 19.98 28.48
C SER A 31 16.06 20.29 28.66
N PRO A 32 15.68 21.48 29.18
CA PRO A 32 14.32 21.73 29.67
C PRO A 32 13.42 22.25 28.55
N ALA A 33 12.29 21.58 28.31
CA ALA A 33 11.20 22.19 27.55
C ALA A 33 10.52 23.25 28.41
N SER A 34 10.48 24.49 27.91
CA SER A 34 9.78 25.59 28.54
C SER A 34 8.27 25.33 28.53
N ALA A 35 7.71 24.93 29.67
CA ALA A 35 6.27 24.82 29.87
C ALA A 35 5.67 26.23 30.04
N ARG A 36 4.91 26.70 29.04
CA ARG A 36 4.05 27.87 29.20
C ARG A 36 2.69 27.39 29.71
N LEU A 37 2.47 27.57 31.01
CA LEU A 37 1.21 27.25 31.70
C LEU A 37 0.07 28.14 31.21
N LEU A 38 -1.04 27.53 30.77
CA LEU A 38 -2.37 28.13 30.82
C LEU A 38 -3.08 27.61 32.09
N PRO A 39 -3.88 28.41 32.81
CA PRO A 39 -4.48 27.97 34.06
C PRO A 39 -5.71 27.08 33.79
N GLY A 40 -5.70 25.82 34.27
CA GLY A 40 -6.93 25.09 34.58
C GLY A 40 -7.17 23.69 33.99
N GLY A 41 -6.23 23.07 33.26
CA GLY A 41 -6.36 21.69 32.76
C GLY A 41 -5.20 20.79 33.19
N PRO A 42 -5.37 19.46 33.31
CA PRO A 42 -4.27 18.57 33.62
C PRO A 42 -3.23 18.64 32.50
N ALA A 43 -1.94 18.76 32.87
CA ALA A 43 -0.85 18.72 31.91
C ALA A 43 -0.81 17.32 31.27
N VAL A 44 -1.24 17.22 30.01
CA VAL A 44 -1.07 16.01 29.20
C VAL A 44 0.42 15.94 28.83
N ALA A 45 1.15 14.98 29.40
CA ALA A 45 2.47 14.64 28.92
C ALA A 45 2.30 14.02 27.52
N LEU A 46 2.69 14.77 26.48
CA LEU A 46 2.81 14.22 25.13
C LEU A 46 3.88 13.12 25.16
N SER A 47 3.51 11.87 24.84
CA SER A 47 4.50 10.80 24.66
C SER A 47 5.53 11.24 23.61
N PRO A 48 6.84 10.98 23.83
CA PRO A 48 7.84 11.28 22.83
C PRO A 48 7.56 10.48 21.55
N CYS A 49 7.75 11.13 20.40
CA CYS A 49 7.53 10.47 19.11
C CYS A 49 8.47 9.27 18.94
N PRO A 50 8.03 8.19 18.26
CA PRO A 50 8.88 7.10 17.85
C PRO A 50 10.09 7.59 17.04
N SER A 51 11.20 6.83 17.04
CA SER A 51 12.35 7.14 16.17
C SER A 51 11.92 7.31 14.71
N GLY A 52 12.33 8.41 14.08
CA GLY A 52 11.95 8.77 12.71
C GLY A 52 10.73 9.69 12.60
N TYR A 53 10.19 10.20 13.72
CA TYR A 53 9.06 11.13 13.74
C TYR A 53 9.38 12.39 14.57
N VAL A 54 8.87 13.54 14.15
CA VAL A 54 8.91 14.84 14.83
C VAL A 54 7.52 15.25 15.29
N LEU A 55 7.43 15.91 16.44
CA LEU A 55 6.21 16.53 16.94
C LEU A 55 5.84 17.71 16.03
N SER A 56 4.69 17.60 15.36
CA SER A 56 4.07 18.68 14.58
C SER A 56 2.69 18.97 15.17
N GLY A 57 2.63 19.87 16.15
CA GLY A 57 1.42 20.11 16.95
C GLY A 57 1.17 18.96 17.94
N PRO A 58 -0.07 18.44 18.08
CA PRO A 58 -0.37 17.33 18.99
C PRO A 58 -0.03 15.94 18.43
N TYR A 59 0.53 15.85 17.21
CA TYR A 59 0.79 14.58 16.51
C TYR A 59 2.24 14.41 16.11
N CYS A 60 2.64 13.15 15.92
CA CYS A 60 3.92 12.76 15.35
C CYS A 60 3.79 12.68 13.82
N SER A 61 4.62 13.42 13.09
CA SER A 61 4.81 13.31 11.65
C SER A 61 6.19 12.75 11.35
N LEU A 62 6.37 12.00 10.26
CA LEU A 62 7.69 11.49 9.88
C LEU A 62 8.69 12.64 9.74
N SER A 63 9.91 12.43 10.25
CA SER A 63 11.02 13.39 10.14
C SER A 63 11.55 13.54 8.72
N THR A 64 11.19 12.61 7.83
CA THR A 64 11.55 12.62 6.42
C THR A 64 10.30 12.26 5.59
N PRO A 65 9.83 13.15 4.70
CA PRO A 65 8.86 12.78 3.67
C PRO A 65 9.37 11.54 2.93
N VAL A 66 8.45 10.67 2.47
CA VAL A 66 8.83 9.59 1.54
C VAL A 66 9.58 10.22 0.38
N GLN A 67 10.83 9.81 0.23
CA GLN A 67 11.83 10.46 -0.61
C GLN A 67 11.33 10.53 -2.06
N ALA A 68 11.67 11.61 -2.77
CA ALA A 68 11.56 11.62 -4.22
C ALA A 68 12.32 10.41 -4.80
N PRO A 69 11.87 9.81 -5.91
CA PRO A 69 12.66 8.80 -6.58
C PRO A 69 14.04 9.40 -6.91
N PRO A 70 15.12 8.60 -6.85
CA PRO A 70 16.43 9.10 -7.20
C PRO A 70 16.40 9.64 -8.63
N ALA A 71 17.07 10.78 -8.85
CA ALA A 71 17.10 11.44 -10.16
C ALA A 71 17.66 10.57 -11.32
N ALA A 72 18.24 9.41 -11.01
CA ALA A 72 18.80 8.47 -11.96
C ALA A 72 17.83 7.36 -12.41
N THR A 73 16.68 7.19 -11.75
CA THR A 73 15.69 6.16 -12.11
C THR A 73 15.05 6.49 -13.47
N LEU A 74 15.08 5.53 -14.40
CA LEU A 74 14.32 5.65 -15.65
C LEU A 74 12.85 5.23 -15.44
N HIS A 75 11.96 5.70 -16.30
CA HIS A 75 10.52 5.45 -16.22
C HIS A 75 10.04 4.84 -17.53
N TYR A 76 9.49 3.63 -17.44
CA TYR A 76 9.04 2.82 -18.58
C TYR A 76 7.52 2.65 -18.59
N ALA A 77 6.89 2.94 -19.73
CA ALA A 77 5.49 2.63 -19.99
C ALA A 77 5.37 1.98 -21.38
N PRO A 78 5.17 0.64 -21.44
CA PRO A 78 5.15 -0.10 -22.70
C PRO A 78 3.81 -0.05 -23.43
N ASN A 79 3.77 -0.70 -24.59
CA ASN A 79 2.62 -0.91 -25.47
C ASN A 79 2.13 0.36 -26.16
N ALA A 80 2.12 0.35 -27.50
CA ALA A 80 1.60 1.43 -28.36
C ALA A 80 1.97 2.85 -27.90
N ASN A 81 3.22 3.02 -27.46
CA ASN A 81 3.75 4.28 -26.93
C ASN A 81 4.18 5.26 -28.03
N MET A 82 4.36 4.79 -29.26
CA MET A 82 4.57 5.60 -30.46
C MET A 82 3.23 5.93 -31.13
N VAL A 83 2.66 7.09 -30.80
CA VAL A 83 1.38 7.53 -31.36
C VAL A 83 1.66 8.48 -32.53
N ASN A 84 1.35 8.05 -33.75
CA ASN A 84 1.65 8.79 -34.98
C ASN A 84 3.13 9.19 -35.11
N GLY A 85 4.04 8.30 -34.72
CA GLY A 85 5.49 8.53 -34.76
C GLY A 85 6.02 9.43 -33.64
N VAL A 86 5.18 9.82 -32.67
CA VAL A 86 5.59 10.60 -31.50
C VAL A 86 5.58 9.71 -30.26
N TYR A 87 6.65 9.74 -29.48
CA TYR A 87 6.73 9.08 -28.18
C TYR A 87 5.80 9.80 -27.17
N ALA A 88 4.58 9.30 -27.04
CA ALA A 88 3.51 9.92 -26.26
C ALA A 88 3.75 9.89 -24.73
N PRO A 89 4.32 8.82 -24.12
CA PRO A 89 4.63 8.82 -22.69
C PRO A 89 5.56 9.94 -22.23
N GLY A 90 6.37 10.51 -23.13
CA GLY A 90 7.26 11.63 -22.82
C GLY A 90 6.52 12.84 -22.23
N ALA A 91 5.25 13.07 -22.58
CA ALA A 91 4.42 14.13 -22.02
C ALA A 91 4.13 13.95 -20.51
N VAL A 92 4.26 12.73 -20.00
CA VAL A 92 4.06 12.33 -18.59
C VAL A 92 5.41 12.06 -17.91
N GLY A 93 6.53 12.45 -18.55
CA GLY A 93 7.87 12.32 -17.97
C GLY A 93 8.48 10.93 -18.06
N TYR A 94 7.89 10.00 -18.82
CA TYR A 94 8.54 8.72 -19.12
C TYR A 94 9.75 8.95 -20.03
N ASN A 95 10.86 8.27 -19.74
CA ASN A 95 12.15 8.48 -20.42
C ASN A 95 12.80 7.17 -20.91
N LEU A 96 12.11 6.04 -20.75
CA LEU A 96 12.45 4.75 -21.34
C LEU A 96 11.31 4.32 -22.27
N ALA A 97 11.59 4.25 -23.56
CA ALA A 97 10.64 3.91 -24.60
C ALA A 97 10.70 2.43 -24.94
N ASP A 98 9.54 1.79 -24.96
CA ASP A 98 9.30 0.51 -25.64
C ASP A 98 9.48 0.73 -27.14
N VAL A 99 10.42 0.03 -27.78
CA VAL A 99 10.72 0.19 -29.20
C VAL A 99 10.59 -1.14 -29.92
N ASP A 100 9.93 -1.15 -31.08
CA ASP A 100 9.69 -2.35 -31.88
C ASP A 100 10.84 -2.68 -32.83
N GLY A 101 11.81 -1.78 -32.99
CA GLY A 101 12.86 -1.92 -33.99
C GLY A 101 13.81 -0.74 -34.06
N ILE A 102 14.82 -0.88 -34.91
CA ILE A 102 15.92 0.08 -34.99
C ILE A 102 15.48 1.47 -35.50
N ASP A 103 14.48 1.53 -36.37
CA ASP A 103 13.96 2.79 -36.90
C ASP A 103 13.27 3.62 -35.81
N GLN A 104 12.45 2.98 -34.97
CA GLN A 104 11.86 3.64 -33.80
C GLN A 104 12.95 4.10 -32.84
N LEU A 105 13.94 3.25 -32.55
CA LEU A 105 15.07 3.65 -31.69
C LEU A 105 15.81 4.87 -32.25
N ASN A 106 16.10 4.93 -33.55
CA ASN A 106 16.79 6.06 -34.18
C ASN A 106 15.93 7.34 -34.19
N SER A 107 14.59 7.21 -34.14
CA SER A 107 13.64 8.32 -34.12
C SER A 107 13.39 8.92 -32.72
N LEU A 108 13.90 8.29 -31.66
CA LEU A 108 13.62 8.72 -30.29
C LEU A 108 14.08 10.17 -30.04
N PRO A 109 13.28 10.97 -29.30
CA PRO A 109 13.71 12.29 -28.87
C PRO A 109 15.01 12.23 -28.05
N ALA A 110 15.77 13.32 -28.07
CA ALA A 110 16.98 13.43 -27.26
C ALA A 110 16.66 13.22 -25.77
N GLY A 111 17.51 12.43 -25.09
CA GLY A 111 17.33 12.09 -23.67
C GLY A 111 16.44 10.86 -23.42
N ILE A 112 15.67 10.40 -24.41
CA ILE A 112 14.89 9.17 -24.31
C ILE A 112 15.78 7.97 -24.68
N LYS A 113 15.71 6.92 -23.88
CA LYS A 113 16.38 5.64 -24.13
C LYS A 113 15.39 4.60 -24.62
N GLY A 114 15.85 3.59 -25.35
CA GLY A 114 15.05 2.46 -25.78
C GLY A 114 15.21 1.23 -24.88
N LEU A 115 14.11 0.53 -24.64
CA LEU A 115 14.04 -0.84 -24.13
C LEU A 115 13.20 -1.63 -25.14
N MET A 116 13.78 -2.67 -25.74
CA MET A 116 13.08 -3.42 -26.79
C MET A 116 12.53 -4.73 -26.24
N PHE A 117 11.23 -4.97 -26.37
CA PHE A 117 10.64 -6.28 -26.14
C PHE A 117 11.04 -7.29 -27.24
N LEU A 118 11.53 -8.46 -26.85
CA LEU A 118 11.96 -9.50 -27.79
C LEU A 118 10.95 -10.63 -27.91
N GLY A 119 10.46 -11.16 -26.79
CA GLY A 119 9.49 -12.26 -26.75
C GLY A 119 10.01 -13.59 -27.31
N GLN A 120 11.28 -13.66 -27.70
CA GLN A 120 11.95 -14.92 -27.99
C GLN A 120 12.24 -15.59 -26.65
N THR A 121 11.84 -16.85 -26.50
CA THR A 121 12.02 -17.63 -25.26
C THR A 121 12.55 -19.04 -25.56
N ALA A 122 13.15 -19.17 -26.75
CA ALA A 122 13.63 -20.42 -27.33
C ALA A 122 15.14 -20.61 -27.14
N GLY A 123 15.83 -19.65 -26.53
CA GLY A 123 17.28 -19.66 -26.35
C GLY A 123 18.00 -18.88 -27.45
N ASP A 124 19.33 -18.96 -27.41
CA ASP A 124 20.21 -18.38 -28.42
C ASP A 124 20.07 -19.10 -29.77
N THR A 125 19.14 -18.59 -30.58
CA THR A 125 18.82 -19.10 -31.91
C THR A 125 19.19 -18.07 -32.95
N SER A 126 19.46 -18.48 -34.19
CA SER A 126 19.75 -17.53 -35.27
C SER A 126 18.63 -16.49 -35.51
N ALA A 127 17.38 -16.81 -35.14
CA ALA A 127 16.28 -15.86 -35.18
C ALA A 127 16.40 -14.78 -34.09
N PHE A 128 16.77 -15.18 -32.87
CA PHE A 128 17.08 -14.26 -31.77
C PHE A 128 18.29 -13.38 -32.12
N GLU A 129 19.40 -13.97 -32.56
CA GLU A 129 20.60 -13.25 -32.96
C GLU A 129 20.30 -12.18 -34.04
N ALA A 130 19.53 -12.55 -35.06
CA ALA A 130 19.14 -11.65 -36.15
C ALA A 130 18.23 -10.51 -35.67
N MET A 131 17.38 -10.76 -34.66
CA MET A 131 16.50 -9.74 -34.09
C MET A 131 17.29 -8.66 -33.33
N VAL A 132 18.33 -9.05 -32.59
CA VAL A 132 19.13 -8.11 -31.78
C VAL A 132 20.31 -7.48 -32.54
N ALA A 133 20.83 -8.14 -33.59
CA ALA A 133 21.99 -7.68 -34.36
C ALA A 133 21.96 -6.20 -34.82
N PRO A 134 20.82 -5.62 -35.27
CA PRO A 134 20.76 -4.21 -35.69
C PRO A 134 21.10 -3.19 -34.61
N PHE A 135 21.11 -3.60 -33.34
CA PHE A 135 21.27 -2.72 -32.18
C PHE A 135 22.70 -2.60 -31.65
N VAL A 136 23.66 -3.33 -32.24
CA VAL A 136 25.06 -3.30 -31.80
C VAL A 136 25.60 -1.86 -31.86
N GLY A 137 26.18 -1.40 -30.75
CA GLY A 137 26.78 -0.07 -30.64
C GLY A 137 25.79 1.11 -30.54
N LYS A 138 24.49 0.85 -30.39
CA LYS A 138 23.49 1.93 -30.26
C LYS A 138 23.48 2.53 -28.85
N ALA A 139 24.07 3.71 -28.71
CA ALA A 139 24.21 4.40 -27.43
C ALA A 139 22.88 4.85 -26.77
N ASN A 140 21.78 4.89 -27.53
CA ASN A 140 20.45 5.19 -27.01
C ASN A 140 19.61 3.94 -26.71
N LEU A 141 20.12 2.73 -26.99
CA LEU A 141 19.55 1.51 -26.43
C LEU A 141 20.01 1.39 -24.97
N TRP A 142 19.08 1.18 -24.06
CA TRP A 142 19.36 0.90 -22.65
C TRP A 142 19.33 -0.61 -22.35
N GLY A 143 18.37 -1.33 -22.93
CA GLY A 143 18.20 -2.74 -22.64
C GLY A 143 17.30 -3.51 -23.61
N PHE A 144 17.22 -4.82 -23.36
CA PHE A 144 16.27 -5.74 -23.94
C PHE A 144 15.34 -6.31 -22.86
N TYR A 145 14.06 -6.37 -23.18
CA TYR A 145 13.01 -6.98 -22.37
C TYR A 145 12.70 -8.35 -22.97
N LEU A 146 13.24 -9.42 -22.37
CA LEU A 146 13.23 -10.75 -23.00
C LEU A 146 11.83 -11.34 -23.09
N ALA A 147 11.09 -11.35 -21.98
CA ALA A 147 9.81 -12.03 -21.88
C ALA A 147 8.88 -11.33 -20.91
N ASP A 148 7.58 -11.35 -21.25
CA ASP A 148 6.52 -10.90 -20.36
C ASP A 148 5.97 -12.12 -19.61
N ASP A 149 6.08 -12.11 -18.28
CA ASP A 149 5.57 -13.14 -17.38
C ASP A 149 5.88 -14.58 -17.85
N PRO A 150 7.17 -14.94 -18.06
CA PRO A 150 7.52 -16.29 -18.45
C PRO A 150 7.12 -17.26 -17.34
N ARG A 151 6.73 -18.46 -17.75
CA ARG A 151 6.35 -19.55 -16.84
C ARG A 151 7.32 -20.69 -17.02
N ILE A 152 7.81 -21.27 -15.93
CA ILE A 152 8.78 -22.38 -16.00
C ILE A 152 8.19 -23.62 -16.71
N SER A 153 6.85 -23.77 -16.66
CA SER A 153 6.11 -24.80 -17.39
C SER A 153 6.16 -24.69 -18.91
N ARG A 154 6.61 -23.54 -19.45
CA ARG A 154 6.64 -23.24 -20.89
C ARG A 154 8.02 -22.79 -21.37
N VAL A 155 8.77 -22.11 -20.51
CA VAL A 155 10.07 -21.49 -20.80
C VAL A 155 11.11 -22.08 -19.85
N PRO A 156 12.00 -22.96 -20.33
CA PRO A 156 13.13 -23.42 -19.55
C PRO A 156 14.03 -22.24 -19.14
N PRO A 157 14.48 -22.14 -17.87
CA PRO A 157 15.38 -21.06 -17.44
C PRO A 157 16.68 -21.00 -18.27
N ALA A 158 17.17 -22.16 -18.72
CA ALA A 158 18.35 -22.27 -19.59
C ALA A 158 18.20 -21.54 -20.94
N ASN A 159 16.97 -21.40 -21.47
CA ASN A 159 16.74 -20.65 -22.69
C ASN A 159 16.95 -19.15 -22.44
N LEU A 160 16.33 -18.62 -21.39
CA LEU A 160 16.51 -17.21 -21.00
C LEU A 160 17.97 -16.92 -20.62
N MET A 161 18.65 -17.87 -19.98
CA MET A 161 20.08 -17.80 -19.71
C MET A 161 20.90 -17.67 -21.00
N ALA A 162 20.66 -18.50 -22.00
CA ALA A 162 21.38 -18.43 -23.27
C ALA A 162 21.15 -17.08 -23.99
N GLU A 163 19.92 -16.56 -23.99
CA GLU A 163 19.58 -15.26 -24.57
C GLU A 163 20.28 -14.11 -23.83
N ALA A 164 20.27 -14.13 -22.48
CA ALA A 164 20.95 -13.13 -21.66
C ALA A 164 22.48 -13.18 -21.85
N ASP A 165 23.07 -14.37 -21.87
CA ASP A 165 24.51 -14.58 -22.08
C ASP A 165 24.95 -14.07 -23.45
N TYR A 166 24.17 -14.33 -24.50
CA TYR A 166 24.44 -13.78 -25.83
C TYR A 166 24.43 -12.25 -25.81
N ILE A 167 23.42 -11.63 -25.17
CA ILE A 167 23.35 -10.16 -25.05
C ILE A 167 24.57 -9.62 -24.31
N HIS A 168 24.93 -10.20 -23.16
CA HIS A 168 26.06 -9.73 -22.36
C HIS A 168 27.41 -9.87 -23.10
N ALA A 169 27.56 -10.91 -23.92
CA ALA A 169 28.77 -11.13 -24.71
C ALA A 169 28.91 -10.15 -25.89
N HIS A 170 27.81 -9.73 -26.52
CA HIS A 170 27.83 -8.97 -27.78
C HIS A 170 27.44 -7.49 -27.64
N PHE A 171 26.76 -7.12 -26.55
CA PHE A 171 26.22 -5.79 -26.32
C PHE A 171 26.72 -5.24 -24.96
N PRO A 172 28.01 -4.85 -24.88
CA PRO A 172 28.59 -4.43 -23.61
C PRO A 172 27.84 -3.23 -23.01
N GLY A 173 27.37 -3.41 -21.76
CA GLY A 173 26.64 -2.38 -21.00
C GLY A 173 25.13 -2.35 -21.22
N ILE A 174 24.60 -3.11 -22.20
CA ILE A 174 23.14 -3.25 -22.40
C ILE A 174 22.56 -4.16 -21.32
N LYS A 175 21.37 -3.79 -20.83
CA LYS A 175 20.68 -4.47 -19.73
C LYS A 175 19.63 -5.44 -20.22
N VAL A 176 19.42 -6.51 -19.45
CA VAL A 176 18.41 -7.53 -19.72
C VAL A 176 17.35 -7.49 -18.63
N PHE A 177 16.08 -7.46 -19.03
CA PHE A 177 14.93 -7.34 -18.13
C PHE A 177 13.87 -8.39 -18.43
N VAL A 178 13.11 -8.77 -17.40
CA VAL A 178 11.92 -9.62 -17.49
C VAL A 178 10.89 -9.19 -16.44
N THR A 179 9.59 -9.24 -16.75
CA THR A 179 8.55 -9.27 -15.71
C THR A 179 8.41 -10.69 -15.18
N LEU A 180 7.87 -10.86 -13.98
CA LEU A 180 7.76 -12.18 -13.37
C LEU A 180 6.32 -12.63 -13.28
N TYR A 181 6.06 -13.84 -13.79
CA TYR A 181 4.79 -14.48 -13.53
C TYR A 181 4.68 -14.89 -12.05
N ASN A 182 3.59 -14.50 -11.39
CA ASN A 182 3.26 -14.98 -10.05
C ASN A 182 2.62 -16.36 -10.11
N GLU A 183 3.37 -17.41 -9.74
CA GLU A 183 2.88 -18.80 -9.68
C GLU A 183 2.01 -19.09 -8.44
N GLY A 184 1.96 -18.16 -7.49
CA GLY A 184 1.23 -18.27 -6.23
C GLY A 184 -0.09 -17.49 -6.21
N GLN A 185 -0.35 -16.85 -5.08
CA GLN A 185 -1.50 -15.96 -4.86
C GLN A 185 -1.00 -14.52 -4.66
N PRO A 186 -1.86 -13.49 -4.78
CA PRO A 186 -1.43 -12.09 -4.65
C PRO A 186 -0.69 -11.77 -3.34
N LEU A 187 -1.09 -12.38 -2.22
CA LEU A 187 -0.49 -12.15 -0.89
C LEU A 187 0.55 -13.20 -0.48
N THR A 188 0.70 -14.27 -1.27
CA THR A 188 1.73 -15.30 -1.10
C THR A 188 2.32 -15.65 -2.48
N PRO A 189 3.00 -14.70 -3.14
CA PRO A 189 3.51 -14.93 -4.49
C PRO A 189 4.71 -15.89 -4.49
N HIS A 190 4.96 -16.48 -5.65
CA HIS A 190 6.10 -17.38 -5.90
C HIS A 190 6.69 -17.08 -7.28
N TYR A 191 8.02 -17.06 -7.37
CA TYR A 191 8.76 -16.75 -8.59
C TYR A 191 9.84 -17.79 -8.85
N ASP A 192 9.86 -18.33 -10.07
CA ASP A 192 10.78 -19.41 -10.49
C ASP A 192 12.07 -18.90 -11.15
N PHE A 193 12.08 -17.66 -11.64
CA PHE A 193 13.18 -17.08 -12.38
C PHE A 193 13.94 -16.08 -11.51
N ASN A 194 15.27 -16.18 -11.52
CA ASN A 194 16.16 -15.35 -10.71
C ASN A 194 17.53 -15.20 -11.42
N PRO A 195 18.44 -14.34 -10.91
CA PRO A 195 19.74 -14.14 -11.55
C PRO A 195 20.57 -15.41 -11.68
N ALA A 196 20.50 -16.32 -10.72
CA ALA A 196 21.33 -17.53 -10.69
C ALA A 196 20.96 -18.55 -11.78
N ASN A 197 19.69 -18.58 -12.21
CA ASN A 197 19.22 -19.53 -13.23
C ASN A 197 18.91 -18.91 -14.60
N THR A 198 19.00 -17.58 -14.73
CA THR A 198 18.75 -16.87 -16.01
C THR A 198 19.82 -15.86 -16.41
N HIS A 199 20.75 -15.47 -15.52
CA HIS A 199 21.71 -14.39 -15.74
C HIS A 199 21.09 -13.02 -16.13
N ILE A 200 19.77 -12.84 -16.00
CA ILE A 200 19.08 -11.58 -16.29
C ILE A 200 19.48 -10.50 -15.26
N ASP A 201 19.62 -9.24 -15.71
CA ASP A 201 20.03 -8.12 -14.84
C ASP A 201 18.91 -7.66 -13.90
N PHE A 202 17.67 -7.59 -14.39
CA PHE A 202 16.54 -6.95 -13.72
C PHE A 202 15.24 -7.75 -13.83
N PHE A 203 14.47 -7.75 -12.75
CA PHE A 203 13.24 -8.54 -12.61
C PHE A 203 12.09 -7.66 -12.10
N GLY A 204 10.95 -7.72 -12.77
CA GLY A 204 9.74 -6.97 -12.42
C GLY A 204 8.68 -7.86 -11.78
N PRO A 205 8.67 -8.05 -10.46
CA PRO A 205 7.59 -8.74 -9.77
C PRO A 205 6.30 -7.90 -9.78
N PRO A 206 5.13 -8.45 -10.18
CA PRO A 206 3.91 -7.69 -10.37
C PRO A 206 3.31 -7.25 -9.03
N GLY A 207 3.25 -5.93 -8.81
CA GLY A 207 2.64 -5.29 -7.64
C GLY A 207 1.15 -4.96 -7.82
N TYR A 208 0.37 -5.86 -8.43
CA TYR A 208 -1.02 -5.60 -8.83
C TYR A 208 -1.99 -5.72 -7.64
N ALA A 209 -2.03 -4.66 -6.83
CA ALA A 209 -2.77 -4.57 -5.58
C ALA A 209 -4.29 -4.34 -5.74
N SER A 210 -4.81 -4.11 -6.95
CA SER A 210 -6.24 -3.82 -7.19
C SER A 210 -6.90 -4.86 -8.07
N GLN A 211 -7.61 -5.81 -7.44
CA GLN A 211 -8.31 -6.91 -8.11
C GLN A 211 -9.43 -7.50 -7.24
N ARG A 212 -10.47 -8.03 -7.88
CA ARG A 212 -11.70 -8.55 -7.24
C ARG A 212 -11.49 -9.76 -6.31
N SER A 213 -10.37 -10.48 -6.46
CA SER A 213 -10.02 -11.62 -5.61
C SER A 213 -9.58 -11.19 -4.21
N LEU A 214 -9.15 -9.93 -4.05
CA LEU A 214 -8.75 -9.38 -2.75
C LEU A 214 -9.98 -8.97 -1.94
N THR A 215 -9.85 -9.04 -0.62
CA THR A 215 -10.87 -8.50 0.27
C THR A 215 -11.01 -7.00 0.00
N ASN A 216 -12.24 -6.53 -0.22
CA ASN A 216 -12.55 -5.15 -0.63
C ASN A 216 -11.94 -4.70 -1.97
N GLY A 217 -11.41 -5.62 -2.79
CA GLY A 217 -10.88 -5.32 -4.13
C GLY A 217 -9.52 -4.63 -4.16
N PHE A 218 -8.91 -4.33 -3.01
CA PHE A 218 -7.59 -3.71 -2.93
C PHE A 218 -6.85 -4.13 -1.65
N ASP A 219 -5.58 -4.48 -1.78
CA ASP A 219 -4.69 -4.77 -0.65
C ASP A 219 -3.24 -4.37 -0.99
N ILE A 220 -2.74 -3.33 -0.31
CA ILE A 220 -1.37 -2.84 -0.49
C ILE A 220 -0.30 -3.87 -0.08
N GLY A 221 -0.67 -4.84 0.76
CA GLY A 221 0.20 -5.95 1.17
C GLY A 221 0.71 -6.79 -0.01
N VAL A 222 0.04 -6.75 -1.17
CA VAL A 222 0.51 -7.38 -2.41
C VAL A 222 1.89 -6.87 -2.83
N VAL A 223 2.17 -5.57 -2.67
CA VAL A 223 3.48 -5.00 -3.03
C VAL A 223 4.58 -5.53 -2.11
N THR A 224 4.32 -5.54 -0.80
CA THR A 224 5.26 -6.10 0.20
C THR A 224 5.48 -7.59 -0.02
N ALA A 225 4.43 -8.34 -0.34
CA ALA A 225 4.51 -9.77 -0.61
C ALA A 225 5.34 -10.06 -1.88
N ALA A 226 5.17 -9.27 -2.93
CA ALA A 226 5.92 -9.37 -4.17
C ALA A 226 7.43 -9.17 -3.95
N VAL A 227 7.83 -8.10 -3.24
CA VAL A 227 9.25 -7.86 -2.92
C VAL A 227 9.82 -8.95 -2.01
N SER A 228 9.07 -9.39 -1.01
CA SER A 228 9.48 -10.47 -0.11
C SER A 228 9.73 -11.78 -0.85
N ALA A 229 8.81 -12.17 -1.75
CA ALA A 229 8.96 -13.39 -2.55
C ALA A 229 10.08 -13.28 -3.58
N ALA A 230 10.30 -12.12 -4.20
CA ALA A 230 11.44 -11.89 -5.09
C ALA A 230 12.77 -12.08 -4.35
N ASN A 231 12.91 -11.50 -3.17
CA ASN A 231 14.09 -11.70 -2.32
C ASN A 231 14.25 -13.19 -1.92
N ALA A 232 13.16 -13.87 -1.57
CA ALA A 232 13.18 -15.30 -1.23
C ALA A 232 13.57 -16.20 -2.42
N ALA A 233 13.23 -15.78 -3.64
CA ALA A 233 13.64 -16.43 -4.88
C ALA A 233 15.11 -16.14 -5.26
N GLY A 234 15.83 -15.33 -4.48
CA GLY A 234 17.24 -15.00 -4.70
C GLY A 234 17.47 -13.77 -5.58
N ILE A 235 16.45 -12.91 -5.75
CA ILE A 235 16.56 -11.64 -6.48
C ILE A 235 16.92 -10.53 -5.48
N PRO A 236 18.13 -9.97 -5.50
CA PRO A 236 18.51 -8.85 -4.65
C PRO A 236 17.67 -7.61 -4.94
N SER A 237 17.41 -6.77 -3.93
CA SER A 237 16.59 -5.57 -4.09
C SER A 237 17.11 -4.57 -5.14
N ALA A 238 18.42 -4.55 -5.40
CA ALA A 238 19.03 -3.73 -6.47
C ALA A 238 18.68 -4.20 -7.89
N GLN A 239 18.19 -5.43 -8.04
CA GLN A 239 17.75 -6.02 -9.31
C GLN A 239 16.22 -6.07 -9.44
N ILE A 240 15.49 -5.59 -8.43
CA ILE A 240 14.03 -5.49 -8.48
C ILE A 240 13.62 -4.20 -9.19
N VAL A 241 12.71 -4.34 -10.15
CA VAL A 241 12.05 -3.25 -10.87
C VAL A 241 10.63 -3.09 -10.30
N PRO A 242 10.27 -1.91 -9.76
CA PRO A 242 8.90 -1.63 -9.37
C PRO A 242 7.95 -1.79 -10.57
N VAL A 243 6.94 -2.65 -10.44
CA VAL A 243 5.90 -2.84 -11.45
C VAL A 243 4.59 -2.24 -10.95
N TYR A 244 4.23 -1.10 -11.50
CA TYR A 244 3.02 -0.37 -11.16
C TYR A 244 1.82 -0.82 -12.01
N GLN A 245 0.69 -1.02 -11.35
CA GLN A 245 -0.60 -1.15 -12.00
C GLN A 245 -1.11 0.23 -12.43
N ALA A 246 -1.34 0.45 -13.72
CA ALA A 246 -2.05 1.62 -14.25
C ALA A 246 -3.23 1.21 -15.15
N PHE A 247 -3.76 0.02 -14.91
CA PHE A 247 -4.86 -0.58 -15.67
C PHE A 247 -5.96 -1.12 -14.75
N GLY A 248 -7.14 -1.31 -15.32
CA GLY A 248 -8.28 -1.92 -14.65
C GLY A 248 -9.60 -1.65 -15.36
N GLY A 249 -10.71 -1.95 -14.68
CA GLY A 249 -12.06 -1.77 -15.23
C GLY A 249 -12.63 -3.02 -15.90
N VAL A 250 -11.81 -4.06 -16.09
CA VAL A 250 -12.21 -5.38 -16.57
C VAL A 250 -11.93 -6.44 -15.51
N SER A 251 -12.83 -7.43 -15.35
CA SER A 251 -12.58 -8.54 -14.43
C SER A 251 -11.32 -9.33 -14.83
N PRO A 252 -10.43 -9.71 -13.89
CA PRO A 252 -10.56 -9.54 -12.42
C PRO A 252 -10.03 -8.20 -11.87
N TRP A 253 -9.46 -7.33 -12.70
CA TRP A 253 -8.77 -6.10 -12.31
C TRP A 253 -9.72 -4.92 -12.07
N THR A 254 -9.60 -4.30 -10.90
CA THR A 254 -10.37 -3.10 -10.58
C THR A 254 -9.55 -1.85 -10.89
N MET A 255 -10.21 -0.81 -11.41
CA MET A 255 -9.54 0.46 -11.68
C MET A 255 -9.07 1.08 -10.37
N LEU A 256 -7.83 1.54 -10.33
CA LEU A 256 -7.26 2.22 -9.18
C LEU A 256 -7.84 3.63 -9.03
N THR A 257 -8.05 4.03 -7.79
CA THR A 257 -8.24 5.43 -7.42
C THR A 257 -6.89 6.14 -7.30
N VAL A 258 -6.90 7.48 -7.33
CA VAL A 258 -5.69 8.30 -7.11
C VAL A 258 -4.99 7.94 -5.78
N PRO A 259 -5.68 7.87 -4.62
CA PRO A 259 -5.03 7.52 -3.35
C PRO A 259 -4.40 6.11 -3.36
N GLN A 260 -5.07 5.12 -3.96
CA GLN A 260 -4.50 3.78 -4.06
C GLN A 260 -3.24 3.75 -4.95
N THR A 261 -3.22 4.54 -6.01
CA THR A 261 -2.05 4.67 -6.89
C THR A 261 -0.87 5.31 -6.15
N GLU A 262 -1.12 6.38 -5.39
CA GLU A 262 -0.10 6.98 -4.52
C GLU A 262 0.43 5.98 -3.50
N GLN A 263 -0.44 5.21 -2.84
CA GLN A 263 -0.03 4.17 -1.89
C GLN A 263 0.88 3.12 -2.52
N ILE A 264 0.54 2.62 -3.71
CA ILE A 264 1.37 1.66 -4.45
C ILE A 264 2.76 2.24 -4.73
N ILE A 265 2.82 3.45 -5.29
CA ILE A 265 4.09 4.10 -5.63
C ILE A 265 4.95 4.29 -4.38
N LEU A 266 4.34 4.75 -3.28
CA LEU A 266 5.07 5.01 -2.05
C LEU A 266 5.54 3.72 -1.36
N ALA A 267 4.75 2.63 -1.40
CA ALA A 267 5.16 1.32 -0.92
C ALA A 267 6.39 0.82 -1.68
N TRP A 268 6.38 0.91 -3.00
CA TRP A 268 7.52 0.54 -3.84
C TRP A 268 8.76 1.37 -3.53
N ARG A 269 8.64 2.70 -3.35
CA ARG A 269 9.78 3.55 -2.99
C ARG A 269 10.40 3.18 -1.64
N GLN A 270 9.60 2.75 -0.67
CA GLN A 270 10.12 2.31 0.62
C GLN A 270 10.89 0.98 0.51
N LEU A 271 10.37 0.04 -0.29
CA LEU A 271 10.92 -1.31 -0.42
C LEU A 271 12.08 -1.40 -1.40
N VAL A 272 12.07 -0.58 -2.45
CA VAL A 272 13.06 -0.51 -3.52
C VAL A 272 13.38 0.97 -3.78
N PRO A 273 14.18 1.62 -2.91
CA PRO A 273 14.38 3.07 -2.95
C PRO A 273 15.27 3.55 -4.10
N ASN A 274 16.08 2.67 -4.69
CA ASN A 274 17.02 3.03 -5.77
C ASN A 274 16.90 2.07 -6.97
N PRO A 275 15.73 1.99 -7.62
CA PRO A 275 15.57 1.13 -8.78
C PRO A 275 16.29 1.74 -9.99
N ALA A 276 16.86 0.89 -10.85
CA ALA A 276 17.44 1.34 -12.11
C ALA A 276 16.39 1.98 -13.03
N PHE A 277 15.18 1.41 -13.03
CA PHE A 277 14.00 1.96 -13.66
C PHE A 277 12.72 1.44 -13.00
N ASP A 278 11.58 2.05 -13.28
CA ASP A 278 10.26 1.51 -12.95
C ASP A 278 9.44 1.18 -14.21
N TYR A 279 8.52 0.23 -14.06
CA TYR A 279 7.64 -0.25 -15.10
C TYR A 279 6.19 0.13 -14.73
N THR A 280 5.51 0.88 -15.58
CA THR A 280 4.07 1.17 -15.43
C THR A 280 3.26 0.44 -16.49
N TYR A 281 2.49 -0.59 -16.09
CA TYR A 281 1.64 -1.35 -17.01
C TYR A 281 0.31 -0.63 -17.24
N SER A 282 -0.07 -0.22 -18.45
CA SER A 282 0.78 0.06 -19.62
C SER A 282 0.29 1.36 -20.27
N TRP A 283 1.05 1.95 -21.21
CA TRP A 283 0.62 3.16 -21.90
C TRP A 283 -0.59 2.86 -22.79
N GLY A 284 -0.38 2.04 -23.82
CA GLY A 284 -1.36 1.78 -24.87
C GLY A 284 -2.54 0.91 -24.44
N LEU A 285 -3.70 1.16 -25.05
CA LEU A 285 -4.86 0.29 -24.95
C LEU A 285 -4.50 -1.14 -25.36
N GLN A 286 -5.05 -2.11 -24.63
CA GLN A 286 -5.01 -3.51 -25.02
C GLN A 286 -6.39 -3.94 -25.51
N PRO A 287 -6.63 -3.97 -26.84
CA PRO A 287 -7.96 -4.22 -27.40
C PRO A 287 -8.56 -5.56 -26.98
N ALA A 288 -7.70 -6.53 -26.64
CA ALA A 288 -8.11 -7.85 -26.17
C ALA A 288 -8.79 -7.83 -24.79
N PHE A 289 -8.61 -6.76 -24.00
CA PHE A 289 -9.06 -6.72 -22.61
C PHE A 289 -10.04 -5.60 -22.29
N ASP A 290 -10.36 -4.72 -23.25
CA ASP A 290 -11.24 -3.54 -23.06
C ASP A 290 -10.92 -2.76 -21.77
N THR A 291 -9.62 -2.72 -21.41
CA THR A 291 -9.14 -2.14 -20.16
C THR A 291 -8.92 -0.65 -20.32
N ILE A 292 -9.22 0.09 -19.26
CA ILE A 292 -8.59 1.40 -19.06
C ILE A 292 -7.10 1.14 -18.80
N THR A 293 -6.25 1.94 -19.42
CA THR A 293 -4.78 1.92 -19.36
C THR A 293 -4.29 3.33 -19.04
N LEU A 294 -2.99 3.55 -18.94
CA LEU A 294 -2.48 4.87 -18.59
C LEU A 294 -2.80 5.92 -19.66
N ALA A 295 -2.76 5.59 -20.96
CA ALA A 295 -3.02 6.56 -22.04
C ALA A 295 -4.43 7.16 -21.99
N ASN A 296 -5.42 6.42 -21.49
CA ASN A 296 -6.81 6.89 -21.38
C ASN A 296 -7.28 7.07 -19.93
N SER A 297 -6.35 7.21 -18.99
CA SER A 297 -6.66 7.48 -17.58
C SER A 297 -6.26 8.91 -17.17
N PRO A 298 -7.12 9.92 -17.40
CA PRO A 298 -6.82 11.31 -17.06
C PRO A 298 -6.65 11.53 -15.55
N GLN A 299 -7.17 10.62 -14.72
CA GLN A 299 -7.02 10.68 -13.27
C GLN A 299 -5.65 10.16 -12.81
N LEU A 300 -5.08 9.15 -13.48
CA LEU A 300 -3.81 8.55 -13.06
C LEU A 300 -2.59 9.22 -13.70
N GLN A 301 -2.72 9.80 -14.91
CA GLN A 301 -1.60 10.48 -15.57
C GLN A 301 -0.94 11.57 -14.70
N PRO A 302 -1.66 12.46 -13.99
CA PRO A 302 -1.03 13.44 -13.11
C PRO A 302 -0.24 12.81 -11.95
N VAL A 303 -0.71 11.67 -11.41
CA VAL A 303 -0.02 10.96 -10.33
C VAL A 303 1.31 10.39 -10.82
N TYR A 304 1.31 9.73 -11.98
CA TYR A 304 2.53 9.22 -12.58
C TYR A 304 3.45 10.33 -13.08
N ALA A 305 2.93 11.44 -13.60
CA ALA A 305 3.74 12.61 -13.93
C ALA A 305 4.47 13.17 -12.70
N ALA A 306 3.77 13.29 -11.57
CA ALA A 306 4.38 13.71 -10.31
C ALA A 306 5.43 12.70 -9.83
N ASN A 307 5.18 11.39 -9.97
CA ASN A 307 6.18 10.36 -9.70
C ASN A 307 7.45 10.56 -10.53
N ASN A 308 7.30 10.65 -11.85
CA ASN A 308 8.41 10.72 -12.79
C ASN A 308 9.20 12.02 -12.68
N ALA A 309 8.54 13.12 -12.29
CA ALA A 309 9.19 14.40 -12.00
C ALA A 309 9.85 14.45 -10.61
N GLY A 310 9.68 13.42 -9.79
CA GLY A 310 10.10 13.39 -8.39
C GLY A 310 9.42 14.42 -7.51
N THR A 311 8.20 14.83 -7.89
CA THR A 311 7.38 15.73 -7.08
C THR A 311 6.77 14.95 -5.90
N PRO A 312 6.82 15.48 -4.66
CA PRO A 312 6.11 14.88 -3.54
C PRO A 312 4.60 14.83 -3.77
N PHE A 313 3.94 13.75 -3.34
CA PHE A 313 2.48 13.67 -3.34
C PHE A 313 1.87 14.53 -2.24
N PRO A 314 0.66 15.10 -2.45
CA PRO A 314 -0.02 15.86 -1.42
C PRO A 314 -0.38 14.98 -0.23
N ASP A 315 -0.45 15.56 0.97
CA ASP A 315 -0.95 14.86 2.14
C ASP A 315 -2.41 14.40 1.96
N PRO A 316 -2.85 13.38 2.71
CA PRO A 316 -4.21 12.87 2.60
C PRO A 316 -5.26 13.96 2.83
N PRO A 317 -6.40 13.93 2.13
CA PRO A 317 -7.50 14.83 2.42
C PRO A 317 -8.03 14.60 3.84
N ALA A 318 -8.46 15.67 4.52
CA ALA A 318 -9.08 15.57 5.82
C ALA A 318 -10.38 14.76 5.76
N PRO A 319 -10.68 13.92 6.77
CA PRO A 319 -11.97 13.24 6.84
C PRO A 319 -13.14 14.23 6.87
N VAL A 320 -14.29 13.81 6.34
CA VAL A 320 -15.55 14.57 6.51
C VAL A 320 -16.46 13.78 7.43
N ILE A 321 -16.85 14.36 8.56
CA ILE A 321 -17.80 13.76 9.50
C ILE A 321 -19.22 14.04 8.98
N THR A 322 -20.08 13.03 8.96
CA THR A 322 -21.45 13.13 8.41
C THR A 322 -22.53 12.78 9.43
N VAL A 323 -22.19 12.06 10.50
CA VAL A 323 -23.10 11.64 11.57
C VAL A 323 -22.32 11.66 12.90
N PRO A 324 -22.93 12.07 14.03
CA PRO A 324 -24.33 12.50 14.21
C PRO A 324 -24.67 13.87 13.62
N THR A 325 -25.96 14.15 13.42
CA THR A 325 -26.43 15.51 13.11
C THR A 325 -27.42 15.97 14.19
N GLY A 326 -27.19 17.15 14.76
CA GLY A 326 -28.10 17.75 15.75
C GLY A 326 -28.11 17.00 17.09
N THR A 327 -29.28 16.51 17.51
CA THR A 327 -29.48 15.91 18.85
C THR A 327 -29.65 14.39 18.76
N VAL A 328 -28.94 13.66 19.62
CA VAL A 328 -29.06 12.20 19.80
C VAL A 328 -29.57 11.86 21.19
N VAL A 329 -30.37 10.80 21.30
CA VAL A 329 -30.97 10.32 22.57
C VAL A 329 -30.34 9.00 23.06
N VAL A 330 -29.12 8.71 22.59
CA VAL A 330 -28.32 7.54 22.96
C VAL A 330 -27.01 8.03 23.55
N SER A 331 -26.48 7.32 24.57
CA SER A 331 -25.25 7.72 25.24
C SER A 331 -24.00 7.32 24.46
N ASN A 332 -24.09 6.32 23.61
CA ASN A 332 -23.00 5.82 22.77
C ASN A 332 -23.33 6.07 21.29
N PRO A 333 -23.32 7.32 20.81
CA PRO A 333 -23.65 7.60 19.41
C PRO A 333 -22.64 6.94 18.45
N THR A 334 -23.14 6.50 17.30
CA THR A 334 -22.29 6.14 16.17
C THR A 334 -21.83 7.42 15.48
N ILE A 335 -20.51 7.54 15.27
CA ILE A 335 -19.88 8.62 14.52
C ILE A 335 -19.42 8.03 13.19
N SER A 336 -19.83 8.66 12.09
CA SER A 336 -19.50 8.19 10.74
C SER A 336 -19.04 9.33 9.86
N GLY A 337 -18.30 8.99 8.82
CA GLY A 337 -17.80 9.97 7.87
C GLY A 337 -17.17 9.34 6.63
N THR A 338 -16.48 10.17 5.86
CA THR A 338 -15.70 9.77 4.69
C THR A 338 -14.21 9.97 4.92
N ALA A 339 -13.43 9.09 4.30
CA ALA A 339 -11.96 9.15 4.18
C ALA A 339 -11.56 8.17 3.06
N ASN A 340 -10.37 8.33 2.49
CA ASN A 340 -9.90 7.41 1.44
C ASN A 340 -9.90 5.95 1.91
N SER A 341 -10.44 5.03 1.12
CA SER A 341 -10.45 3.60 1.45
C SER A 341 -9.04 3.07 1.75
N GLY A 342 -8.90 2.28 2.80
CA GLY A 342 -7.61 1.75 3.29
C GLY A 342 -6.87 2.67 4.28
N TYR A 343 -7.33 3.91 4.48
CA TYR A 343 -6.70 4.83 5.44
C TYR A 343 -7.22 4.59 6.85
N ASN A 344 -6.37 4.84 7.84
CA ASN A 344 -6.76 4.77 9.25
C ASN A 344 -7.26 6.14 9.72
N VAL A 345 -8.47 6.18 10.28
CA VAL A 345 -9.09 7.40 10.78
C VAL A 345 -9.02 7.40 12.29
N THR A 346 -8.38 8.42 12.86
CA THR A 346 -8.37 8.68 14.30
C THR A 346 -9.47 9.68 14.63
N ILE A 347 -10.38 9.31 15.54
CA ILE A 347 -11.50 10.14 15.96
C ILE A 347 -11.19 10.76 17.33
N SER A 348 -11.42 12.06 17.46
CA SER A 348 -11.34 12.77 18.74
C SER A 348 -12.69 13.40 19.10
N ILE A 349 -13.12 13.22 20.34
CA ILE A 349 -14.33 13.83 20.92
C ILE A 349 -13.88 14.78 22.03
N ASP A 350 -14.34 16.02 21.99
CA ASP A 350 -14.01 17.09 22.94
C ASP A 350 -12.49 17.30 23.10
N GLY A 351 -11.75 17.14 22.00
CA GLY A 351 -10.30 17.28 21.94
C GLY A 351 -9.51 16.07 22.41
N VAL A 352 -10.16 14.96 22.79
CA VAL A 352 -9.51 13.73 23.28
C VAL A 352 -9.74 12.59 22.29
N VAL A 353 -8.69 11.81 21.98
CA VAL A 353 -8.81 10.62 21.14
C VAL A 353 -9.80 9.63 21.77
N ALA A 354 -10.87 9.33 21.04
CA ALA A 354 -12.02 8.60 21.58
C ALA A 354 -11.83 7.08 21.59
N GLY A 355 -10.84 6.56 20.87
CA GLY A 355 -10.58 5.13 20.76
C GLY A 355 -9.47 4.80 19.75
N PRO A 356 -9.28 3.50 19.44
CA PRO A 356 -8.34 3.08 18.41
C PRO A 356 -8.77 3.59 17.02
N PRO A 357 -7.83 3.80 16.09
CA PRO A 357 -8.15 4.19 14.72
C PRO A 357 -9.03 3.16 14.02
N VAL A 358 -9.91 3.61 13.13
CA VAL A 358 -10.76 2.76 12.28
C VAL A 358 -10.27 2.80 10.85
N THR A 359 -10.23 1.66 10.16
CA THR A 359 -9.87 1.63 8.74
C THR A 359 -11.08 1.99 7.89
N ALA A 360 -10.94 3.01 7.04
CA ALA A 360 -11.97 3.38 6.08
C ALA A 360 -12.11 2.31 4.99
N THR A 361 -13.33 1.96 4.64
CA THR A 361 -13.66 0.99 3.58
C THR A 361 -14.70 1.59 2.66
N ASN A 362 -14.56 1.39 1.35
CA ASN A 362 -15.48 1.98 0.34
C ASN A 362 -15.65 3.51 0.53
N ASN A 363 -14.55 4.19 0.85
CA ASN A 363 -14.49 5.63 1.15
C ASN A 363 -15.32 6.12 2.36
N ALA A 364 -15.72 5.21 3.24
CA ALA A 364 -16.49 5.50 4.44
C ALA A 364 -15.87 4.87 5.69
N TRP A 365 -16.16 5.43 6.86
CA TRP A 365 -15.77 4.88 8.15
C TRP A 365 -16.91 5.04 9.17
N SER A 366 -16.90 4.19 10.19
CA SER A 366 -17.87 4.19 11.29
C SER A 366 -17.18 3.83 12.59
N PHE A 367 -17.48 4.57 13.64
CA PHE A 367 -16.91 4.43 14.98
C PHE A 367 -18.03 4.52 16.02
N GLN A 368 -18.08 3.53 16.92
CA GLN A 368 -19.03 3.57 18.05
C GLN A 368 -18.38 4.29 19.23
N ALA A 369 -18.92 5.45 19.63
CA ALA A 369 -18.40 6.18 20.78
C ALA A 369 -18.62 5.41 22.10
N GLN A 370 -17.74 5.64 23.07
CA GLN A 370 -18.01 5.30 24.46
C GLN A 370 -19.17 6.15 25.00
N ALA A 371 -19.69 5.79 26.18
CA ALA A 371 -20.80 6.50 26.79
C ALA A 371 -20.43 7.97 27.07
N LEU A 372 -21.18 8.88 26.45
CA LEU A 372 -21.14 10.33 26.61
C LEU A 372 -22.29 10.77 27.53
N GLY A 373 -22.03 11.82 28.30
CA GLY A 373 -23.03 12.45 29.16
C GLY A 373 -23.98 13.36 28.39
N ASN A 374 -24.99 13.91 29.06
CA ASN A 374 -25.83 14.96 28.47
C ASN A 374 -25.00 16.22 28.20
N GLY A 375 -25.18 16.82 27.03
CA GLY A 375 -24.50 18.05 26.66
C GLY A 375 -24.11 18.12 25.19
N SER A 376 -23.49 19.25 24.83
CA SER A 376 -22.90 19.41 23.51
C SER A 376 -21.51 18.76 23.49
N HIS A 377 -21.24 18.03 22.40
CA HIS A 377 -19.96 17.39 22.12
C HIS A 377 -19.45 17.84 20.75
N SER A 378 -18.14 17.94 20.61
CA SER A 378 -17.47 18.27 19.35
C SER A 378 -16.59 17.12 18.89
N VAL A 379 -16.70 16.75 17.61
CA VAL A 379 -15.94 15.67 16.99
C VAL A 379 -15.01 16.23 15.93
N THR A 380 -13.78 15.73 15.92
CA THR A 380 -12.81 15.93 14.83
C THR A 380 -12.20 14.59 14.43
N ALA A 381 -11.64 14.53 13.23
CA ALA A 381 -10.99 13.34 12.72
C ALA A 381 -9.73 13.67 11.92
N VAL A 382 -8.78 12.73 11.91
CA VAL A 382 -7.54 12.77 11.10
C VAL A 382 -7.41 11.44 10.36
N ALA A 383 -7.14 11.49 9.05
CA ALA A 383 -6.80 10.31 8.27
C ALA A 383 -5.28 10.13 8.21
N ALA A 384 -4.83 8.89 8.34
CA ALA A 384 -3.43 8.49 8.20
C ALA A 384 -3.32 7.44 7.10
N ASP A 385 -2.38 7.63 6.18
CA ASP A 385 -1.99 6.60 5.23
C ASP A 385 -1.14 5.56 5.97
N PRO A 386 -1.60 4.31 6.15
CA PRO A 386 -0.86 3.30 6.91
C PRO A 386 0.47 2.91 6.24
N THR A 387 0.60 3.14 4.93
CA THR A 387 1.80 2.79 4.15
C THR A 387 2.90 3.81 4.39
N THR A 388 2.55 5.08 4.36
CA THR A 388 3.52 6.17 4.43
C THR A 388 3.58 6.87 5.75
N GLY A 389 2.65 6.65 6.67
CA GLY A 389 2.55 7.41 7.92
C GLY A 389 2.22 8.90 7.72
N ARG A 390 1.85 9.33 6.50
CA ARG A 390 1.41 10.70 6.23
C ARG A 390 0.00 10.92 6.79
N ASN A 391 -0.19 12.04 7.47
CA ASN A 391 -1.46 12.40 8.10
C ASN A 391 -2.12 13.54 7.33
N SER A 392 -3.45 13.53 7.28
CA SER A 392 -4.23 14.69 6.86
C SER A 392 -4.10 15.83 7.87
N VAL A 393 -4.54 17.03 7.46
CA VAL A 393 -4.95 18.04 8.44
C VAL A 393 -6.17 17.55 9.23
N VAL A 394 -6.41 18.15 10.40
CA VAL A 394 -7.61 17.87 11.22
C VAL A 394 -8.85 18.30 10.43
N SER A 395 -9.91 17.49 10.46
CA SER A 395 -11.20 17.81 9.86
C SER A 395 -11.80 19.10 10.44
N SER A 396 -12.73 19.71 9.71
CA SER A 396 -13.67 20.65 10.33
C SER A 396 -14.37 19.96 11.51
N PRO A 397 -14.55 20.65 12.66
CA PRO A 397 -15.26 20.09 13.79
C PRO A 397 -16.74 19.94 13.45
N ASP A 398 -17.30 18.78 13.77
CA ASP A 398 -18.75 18.54 13.78
C ASP A 398 -19.25 18.59 15.22
N SER A 399 -20.47 19.11 15.45
CA SER A 399 -21.01 19.27 16.80
C SER A 399 -22.40 18.68 16.90
N PHE A 400 -22.63 17.92 17.98
CA PHE A 400 -23.92 17.31 18.26
C PHE A 400 -24.25 17.41 19.75
N THR A 401 -25.51 17.17 20.11
CA THR A 401 -25.97 17.21 21.51
C THR A 401 -26.49 15.84 21.94
N VAL A 402 -26.01 15.34 23.07
CA VAL A 402 -26.57 14.16 23.73
C VAL A 402 -27.67 14.62 24.70
N ALA A 403 -28.87 14.07 24.52
CA ALA A 403 -30.06 14.36 25.33
C ALA A 403 -30.73 13.07 25.80
N LEU A 404 -30.10 12.40 26.75
CA LEU A 404 -30.64 11.24 27.46
C LEU A 404 -31.84 11.68 28.30
N GLY A 405 -32.93 10.92 28.14
CA GLY A 405 -34.10 11.07 29.01
C GLY A 405 -33.79 10.71 30.47
N PRO A 406 -34.67 11.06 31.41
CA PRO A 406 -34.55 10.62 32.79
C PRO A 406 -34.45 9.09 32.88
N PRO A 407 -33.69 8.52 33.83
CA PRO A 407 -33.73 7.09 34.09
C PRO A 407 -35.18 6.63 34.34
N PRO A 408 -35.58 5.41 33.92
CA PRO A 408 -36.89 4.87 34.26
C PRO A 408 -37.11 4.92 35.76
N VAL A 409 -38.24 5.47 36.20
CA VAL A 409 -38.59 5.53 37.62
C VAL A 409 -38.68 4.08 38.15
N PRO A 410 -37.95 3.71 39.20
CA PRO A 410 -38.04 2.36 39.74
C PRO A 410 -39.45 2.09 40.27
N MET A 411 -40.05 0.98 39.83
CA MET A 411 -41.34 0.53 40.32
C MET A 411 -41.15 -0.43 41.50
N ILE A 412 -41.66 -0.06 42.68
CA ILE A 412 -41.73 -0.98 43.82
C ILE A 412 -42.88 -1.95 43.55
N ILE A 413 -42.54 -3.19 43.17
CA ILE A 413 -43.52 -4.28 42.96
C ILE A 413 -43.74 -5.13 44.22
N SER A 414 -42.90 -4.97 45.24
CA SER A 414 -43.04 -5.67 46.53
C SER A 414 -42.35 -4.90 47.67
N PRO A 415 -42.95 -4.83 48.87
CA PRO A 415 -44.30 -5.31 49.19
C PRO A 415 -45.38 -4.53 48.44
N ALA A 416 -46.49 -5.20 48.10
CA ALA A 416 -47.66 -4.54 47.54
C ALA A 416 -48.16 -3.45 48.52
N ASN A 417 -48.73 -2.37 47.98
CA ASN A 417 -49.27 -1.30 48.81
C ASN A 417 -50.30 -1.88 49.81
N GLY A 418 -50.07 -1.66 51.11
CA GLY A 418 -50.88 -2.22 52.19
C GLY A 418 -50.41 -3.57 52.76
N SER A 419 -49.28 -4.11 52.32
CA SER A 419 -48.74 -5.34 52.95
C SER A 419 -48.26 -5.04 54.37
N SER A 420 -48.70 -5.87 55.33
CA SER A 420 -48.17 -5.87 56.69
C SER A 420 -46.95 -6.78 56.76
N VAL A 421 -45.83 -6.25 57.24
CA VAL A 421 -44.67 -7.07 57.60
C VAL A 421 -44.91 -7.56 59.03
N PHE A 422 -45.23 -8.83 59.19
CA PHE A 422 -45.29 -9.43 60.52
C PHE A 422 -43.86 -9.57 61.04
N ASN A 423 -43.50 -8.80 62.06
CA ASN A 423 -42.25 -8.98 62.78
C ASN A 423 -42.55 -9.85 64.02
N PRO A 424 -42.31 -11.18 63.99
CA PRO A 424 -42.61 -12.02 65.13
C PRO A 424 -41.61 -11.76 66.25
N VAL A 425 -41.92 -10.83 67.13
CA VAL A 425 -41.32 -10.81 68.47
C VAL A 425 -41.97 -11.95 69.25
N THR A 426 -41.31 -13.10 69.30
CA THR A 426 -41.74 -14.20 70.17
C THR A 426 -41.42 -13.85 71.62
N SER A 427 -42.38 -13.23 72.30
CA SER A 427 -42.41 -13.13 73.76
C SER A 427 -42.72 -14.51 74.35
N ARG A 428 -41.73 -15.21 74.92
CA ARG A 428 -41.98 -16.36 75.81
C ARG A 428 -42.50 -15.82 77.14
N ILE A 429 -43.79 -16.00 77.43
CA ILE A 429 -44.32 -15.93 78.80
C ILE A 429 -44.56 -17.38 79.25
N GLY A 430 -43.86 -17.79 80.30
CA GLY A 430 -43.99 -19.10 80.91
C GLY A 430 -45.22 -19.25 81.79
N LYS A 431 -45.66 -20.49 81.94
CA LYS A 431 -46.16 -21.09 83.17
C LYS A 431 -45.73 -22.54 83.22
#